data_AF-A0A920RVA0-F1
#
_entry.id   AF-A0A920RVA0-F1
#
_cell.length_a   1.000
_cell.length_b   1.000
_cell.length_c   1.000
_cell.angle_alpha   90.00
_cell.angle_beta   90.00
_cell.angle_gamma   90.00
#
_symmetry.space_group_name_H-M   'P 1'
#
loop_
_entity.id
_entity.type
_entity.pdbx_description
1 polymer ?
#
loop_
_entity_poly.entity_id
_entity_poly.type
_entity_poly.pdbx_seq_one_letter_code
_entity_poly.pdbx_strand_id
1 'polypeptide(L)'
;MKPDRIIIGTSKEKPKELMTKLYSPFSRRKKKIIFMDERSAELTKYASNSMLATRISFINEISKLAEATGANIEEIRKGLGSDKRMATLSSILA
;
A
#
# COMPACT_ATOMS: atom_id res chain seq x y z
N MET A 1 11.83 -11.51 9.18
CA MET A 1 10.96 -10.39 8.74
C MET A 1 11.57 -9.74 7.49
N LYS A 2 10.84 -9.64 6.37
CA LYS A 2 11.35 -9.10 5.08
C LYS A 2 10.36 -8.04 4.56
N PRO A 3 10.38 -6.81 5.09
CA PRO A 3 9.43 -5.77 4.68
C PRO A 3 9.63 -5.38 3.22
N ASP A 4 8.56 -4.96 2.53
CA ASP A 4 8.65 -4.41 1.17
C ASP A 4 9.37 -3.05 1.17
N ARG A 5 9.03 -2.20 2.15
CA ARG A 5 9.64 -0.89 2.40
C ARG A 5 9.62 -0.55 3.90
N ILE A 6 10.52 0.34 4.31
CA ILE A 6 10.64 0.90 5.67
C ILE A 6 10.55 2.42 5.52
N ILE A 7 9.56 3.03 6.19
CA ILE A 7 9.35 4.48 6.16
C ILE A 7 9.84 5.06 7.47
N ILE A 8 10.63 6.13 7.41
CA ILE A 8 11.25 6.76 8.57
C ILE A 8 11.06 8.28 8.47
N GLY A 9 10.34 8.84 9.42
CA GLY A 9 10.15 10.28 9.56
C GLY A 9 11.25 10.89 10.41
N THR A 10 12.12 11.71 9.83
CA THR A 10 13.12 12.50 10.56
C THR A 10 13.60 13.67 9.72
N SER A 11 13.60 14.85 10.32
CA SER A 11 14.22 16.07 9.79
C SER A 11 15.70 16.22 10.15
N LYS A 12 16.20 15.39 11.10
CA LYS A 12 17.57 15.47 11.64
C LYS A 12 18.48 14.40 11.03
N GLU A 13 19.75 14.77 10.80
CA GLU A 13 20.74 13.85 10.21
C GLU A 13 21.20 12.75 11.19
N LYS A 14 21.41 13.09 12.47
CA LYS A 14 21.86 12.10 13.47
C LYS A 14 20.89 10.90 13.62
N PRO A 15 19.56 11.08 13.75
CA PRO A 15 18.63 9.95 13.71
C PRO A 15 18.64 9.19 12.39
N LYS A 16 18.83 9.86 11.25
CA LYS A 16 18.87 9.23 9.93
C LYS A 16 20.05 8.26 9.80
N GLU A 17 21.24 8.66 10.23
CA GLU A 17 22.43 7.81 10.27
C GLU A 17 22.22 6.60 11.20
N LEU A 18 21.70 6.85 12.40
CA LEU A 18 21.42 5.81 13.40
C LEU A 18 20.44 4.77 12.86
N MET A 19 19.34 5.23 12.27
CA MET A 19 18.30 4.36 11.72
C MET A 19 18.78 3.59 10.48
N THR A 20 19.65 4.20 9.67
CA THR A 20 20.30 3.52 8.55
C THR A 20 21.18 2.38 9.04
N LYS A 21 21.98 2.61 10.09
CA LYS A 21 22.81 1.57 10.71
C LYS A 21 21.96 0.45 11.31
N LEU A 22 20.90 0.81 12.03
CA LEU A 22 19.97 -0.13 12.66
C LEU A 22 19.29 -1.05 11.63
N TYR A 23 18.81 -0.48 10.52
CA TYR A 23 18.12 -1.25 9.48
C TYR A 23 19.03 -1.84 8.41
N SER A 24 20.34 -1.57 8.46
CA SER A 24 21.32 -2.10 7.51
C SER A 24 21.27 -3.63 7.32
N PRO A 25 21.01 -4.47 8.35
CA PRO A 25 20.91 -5.93 8.17
C PRO A 25 19.67 -6.34 7.35
N PHE A 26 18.61 -5.53 7.41
CA PHE A 26 17.32 -5.78 6.73
C PHE A 26 17.24 -5.11 5.35
N SER A 27 18.13 -4.15 5.08
CA SER A 27 18.17 -3.35 3.86
C SER A 27 19.36 -3.70 2.95
N ARG A 28 19.68 -4.99 2.77
CA ARG A 28 20.71 -5.46 1.82
C ARG A 28 20.50 -4.97 0.37
N ARG A 29 19.28 -4.52 0.02
CA ARG A 29 19.00 -3.73 -1.18
C ARG A 29 18.78 -2.28 -0.76
N LYS A 30 19.63 -1.35 -1.25
CA LYS A 30 19.62 0.11 -0.92
C LYS A 30 18.27 0.83 -1.13
N LYS A 31 17.27 0.21 -1.78
CA LYS A 31 15.98 0.84 -2.17
C LYS A 31 14.81 0.61 -1.20
N LYS A 32 15.03 0.06 -0.01
CA LYS A 32 13.93 -0.27 0.93
C LYS A 32 13.64 0.79 1.99
N ILE A 33 14.58 1.66 2.31
CA ILE A 33 14.37 2.72 3.31
C ILE A 33 13.98 4.02 2.60
N ILE A 34 12.90 4.63 3.05
CA ILE A 34 12.38 5.91 2.55
C ILE A 34 12.37 6.89 3.71
N PHE A 35 13.17 7.94 3.59
CA PHE A 35 13.19 9.05 4.54
C PHE A 35 12.25 10.17 4.09
N MET A 36 11.56 10.76 5.06
CA MET A 36 10.66 11.91 4.90
C MET A 36 10.59 12.68 6.21
N ASP A 37 9.85 13.79 6.26
CA ASP A 37 9.56 14.47 7.53
C ASP A 37 8.62 13.64 8.42
N GLU A 38 8.59 13.97 9.70
CA GLU A 38 7.86 13.26 10.74
C GLU A 38 6.35 13.19 10.44
N ARG A 39 5.75 14.32 10.06
CA ARG A 39 4.31 14.41 9.78
C ARG A 39 3.93 13.60 8.55
N SER A 40 4.75 13.66 7.50
CA SER A 40 4.54 12.84 6.30
C SER A 40 4.64 11.35 6.60
N ALA A 41 5.55 10.91 7.47
CA ALA A 41 5.66 9.50 7.86
C ALA A 41 4.43 9.01 8.62
N GLU A 42 3.95 9.81 9.57
CA GLU A 42 2.71 9.54 10.32
C GLU A 42 1.52 9.44 9.38
N LEU A 43 1.31 10.45 8.52
CA LEU A 43 0.22 10.46 7.56
C LEU A 43 0.32 9.32 6.55
N THR A 44 1.52 8.92 6.14
CA THR A 44 1.70 7.77 5.25
C THR A 44 1.17 6.48 5.89
N LYS A 45 1.29 6.32 7.21
CA LYS A 45 0.72 5.16 7.91
C LYS A 45 -0.81 5.15 7.82
N TYR A 46 -1.45 6.29 8.07
CA TYR A 46 -2.90 6.44 7.92
C TYR A 46 -3.33 6.22 6.47
N ALA A 47 -2.74 6.96 5.53
CA ALA A 47 -3.07 6.90 4.11
C ALA A 47 -2.95 5.49 3.53
N SER A 48 -1.91 4.73 3.91
CA SER A 48 -1.74 3.35 3.45
C SER A 48 -2.88 2.44 3.91
N ASN A 49 -3.28 2.52 5.18
CA ASN A 49 -4.37 1.71 5.71
C ASN A 49 -5.73 2.16 5.14
N SER A 50 -5.95 3.47 5.04
CA SER A 50 -7.16 4.03 4.45
C SER A 50 -7.31 3.63 2.98
N MET A 51 -6.24 3.68 2.19
CA MET A 51 -6.29 3.26 0.78
C MET A 51 -6.65 1.78 0.62
N LEU A 52 -6.15 0.91 1.51
CA LEU A 52 -6.53 -0.51 1.52
C LEU A 52 -8.01 -0.67 1.85
N ALA A 53 -8.50 0.02 2.88
CA ALA A 53 -9.91 -0.01 3.26
C ALA A 53 -10.81 0.51 2.13
N THR A 54 -10.48 1.65 1.52
CA THR A 54 -11.23 2.23 0.40
C THR A 54 -11.36 1.26 -0.76
N ARG A 55 -10.29 0.52 -1.09
CA ARG A 55 -10.33 -0.46 -2.18
C ARG A 55 -11.25 -1.64 -1.88
N ILE A 56 -11.26 -2.12 -0.64
CA ILE A 56 -12.19 -3.17 -0.17
C ILE A 56 -13.62 -2.67 -0.26
N SER A 57 -13.90 -1.50 0.32
CA SER A 57 -15.23 -0.90 0.28
C SER A 57 -15.70 -0.67 -1.16
N PHE A 58 -14.82 -0.17 -2.03
CA PHE A 58 -15.13 0.06 -3.43
C PHE A 58 -15.55 -1.22 -4.14
N ILE A 59 -14.78 -2.31 -4.02
CA ILE A 59 -15.15 -3.56 -4.70
C ILE A 59 -16.45 -4.17 -4.14
N ASN A 60 -16.69 -4.02 -2.83
CA ASN A 60 -17.93 -4.47 -2.22
C ASN A 60 -19.15 -3.70 -2.76
N GLU A 61 -19.04 -2.38 -2.93
CA GLU A 61 -20.12 -1.59 -3.53
C GLU A 61 -20.34 -1.92 -5.02
N ILE A 62 -19.26 -2.17 -5.78
CA ILE A 62 -19.38 -2.63 -7.17
C ILE A 62 -20.04 -4.02 -7.24
N SER A 63 -19.78 -4.92 -6.29
CA SER A 63 -20.45 -6.23 -6.22
C SER A 63 -21.96 -6.09 -6.02
N LYS A 64 -22.39 -5.22 -5.09
CA LYS A 64 -23.81 -4.94 -4.87
C LYS A 64 -24.48 -4.36 -6.12
N LEU A 65 -23.80 -3.46 -6.82
CA LEU A 65 -24.32 -2.92 -8.07
C LEU A 65 -24.42 -4.00 -9.15
N ALA A 66 -23.41 -4.86 -9.27
CA ALA A 66 -23.41 -5.96 -10.22
C ALA A 66 -24.57 -6.94 -9.96
N GLU A 67 -24.84 -7.27 -8.69
CA GLU A 67 -26.02 -8.06 -8.30
C GLU A 67 -27.32 -7.39 -8.71
N ALA A 68 -27.46 -6.09 -8.46
CA ALA A 68 -28.67 -5.34 -8.81
C ALA A 68 -28.90 -5.22 -10.33
N THR A 69 -27.83 -5.20 -11.14
CA THR A 69 -27.92 -5.08 -12.61
C THR A 69 -27.80 -6.41 -13.36
N GLY A 70 -27.57 -7.53 -12.65
CA GLY A 70 -27.28 -8.83 -13.27
C GLY A 70 -25.92 -8.92 -13.97
N ALA A 71 -24.98 -8.04 -13.64
CA ALA A 71 -23.62 -8.06 -14.20
C ALA A 71 -22.73 -9.08 -13.49
N ASN A 72 -21.72 -9.61 -14.19
CA ASN A 72 -20.79 -10.59 -13.62
C ASN A 72 -19.58 -9.89 -12.97
N ILE A 73 -19.49 -9.97 -11.64
CA ILE A 73 -18.40 -9.36 -10.86
C ILE A 73 -17.01 -9.89 -11.22
N GLU A 74 -16.90 -11.16 -11.64
CA GLU A 74 -15.61 -11.75 -12.02
C GLU A 74 -15.10 -11.20 -13.35
N GLU A 75 -15.99 -10.95 -14.31
CA GLU A 75 -15.63 -10.30 -15.58
C GLU A 75 -15.25 -8.83 -15.35
N ILE A 76 -15.97 -8.13 -14.47
CA ILE A 76 -15.60 -6.77 -14.04
C ILE A 76 -14.21 -6.77 -13.39
N ARG A 77 -13.91 -7.75 -12.53
CA ARG A 77 -12.63 -7.88 -11.84
C ARG A 77 -11.48 -8.12 -12.83
N LYS A 78 -11.66 -8.97 -13.84
CA LYS A 78 -10.69 -9.19 -14.92
C LYS A 78 -10.45 -7.91 -15.73
N GLY A 79 -11.53 -7.21 -16.09
CA GLY A 79 -11.46 -5.92 -16.79
C GLY A 79 -10.63 -4.89 -16.01
N LEU A 80 -10.95 -4.68 -14.74
CA LEU A 80 -10.21 -3.77 -13.86
C LEU A 80 -8.75 -4.19 -13.66
N GLY A 81 -8.48 -5.49 -13.52
CA GLY A 81 -7.14 -6.03 -13.32
C GLY A 81 -6.23 -5.92 -14.54
N SER A 82 -6.78 -5.69 -15.74
CA SER A 82 -6.00 -5.47 -16.96
C SER A 82 -5.33 -4.09 -17.02
N ASP A 83 -5.84 -3.11 -16.27
CA ASP A 83 -5.25 -1.77 -16.19
C ASP A 83 -4.02 -1.77 -15.27
N LYS A 84 -2.84 -1.52 -15.83
CA LYS A 84 -1.55 -1.49 -15.09
C LYS A 84 -1.50 -0.46 -13.96
N ARG A 85 -2.35 0.57 -13.98
CA ARG A 85 -2.46 1.57 -12.90
C ARG A 85 -3.21 1.01 -11.69
N MET A 86 -4.07 0.02 -11.91
CA MET A 86 -4.79 -0.68 -10.87
C MET A 86 -3.97 -1.87 -10.39
N ALA A 87 -3.51 -1.80 -9.14
CA ALA A 87 -2.94 -3.01 -8.52
C ALA A 87 -4.02 -4.11 -8.46
N THR A 88 -3.67 -5.34 -8.79
CA THR A 88 -4.62 -6.45 -8.94
C THR A 88 -5.43 -6.69 -7.66
N LEU A 89 -6.76 -6.78 -7.78
CA LEU A 89 -7.69 -6.99 -6.66
C LEU A 89 -7.57 -8.40 -6.02
N SER A 90 -6.80 -9.30 -6.62
CA SER A 90 -6.58 -10.66 -6.11
C SER A 90 -5.88 -10.72 -4.75
N SER A 91 -5.22 -9.65 -4.29
CA SER A 91 -4.56 -9.61 -2.99
C SER A 91 -5.44 -9.13 -1.83
N ILE A 92 -6.72 -8.82 -2.09
CA ILE A 92 -7.58 -8.08 -1.15
C ILE A 92 -8.70 -8.96 -0.55
N LEU A 93 -9.02 -10.08 -1.18
CA LEU A 93 -10.03 -11.04 -0.74
C LEU A 93 -9.45 -12.45 -0.74
N ALA A 94 -8.57 -12.73 0.23
CA ALA A 94 -8.25 -14.09 0.67
C ALA A 94 -8.93 -14.32 2.01
#